data_AF-A0A093C8P9-F1
#
_entry.id   AF-A0A093C8P9-F1
#
_cell.length_a   1.000
_cell.length_b   1.000
_cell.length_c   1.000
_cell.angle_alpha   90.00
_cell.angle_beta   90.00
_cell.angle_gamma   90.00
#
_symmetry.space_group_name_H-M   'P 1'
#
loop_
_entity.id
_entity.type
_entity.pdbx_description
1 polymer ?
#
loop_
_entity_poly.entity_id
_entity_poly.type
_entity_poly.pdbx_seq_one_letter_code
_entity_poly.pdbx_strand_id
1 'polypeptide(L)'
;PQKCLRLNPDVPVWVSKQRILCTLNHSLKDVLNYGLFQPAFNGRAGKFLDEERLLREYPLNPDTPVPYLEFRYKRRVYTQTLLDDKQFAKLHTKVRL
;
A
#
# COMPACT_ATOMS: atom_id res chain seq x y z
N PRO A 1 -18.48 2.11 -11.28
CA PRO A 1 -17.77 1.40 -12.37
C PRO A 1 -16.36 0.97 -11.95
N GLN A 2 -16.06 -0.33 -12.01
CA GLN A 2 -14.73 -0.90 -11.75
C GLN A 2 -13.88 -0.79 -13.02
N LYS A 3 -12.62 -0.34 -12.89
CA LYS A 3 -11.63 -0.36 -13.99
C LYS A 3 -10.69 -1.54 -13.77
N CYS A 4 -10.55 -2.40 -14.77
CA CYS A 4 -9.60 -3.52 -14.75
C CYS A 4 -8.33 -3.13 -15.51
N LEU A 5 -7.17 -3.42 -14.92
CA LEU A 5 -5.86 -3.16 -15.52
C LEU A 5 -5.02 -4.43 -15.49
N ARG A 6 -4.40 -4.75 -16.63
CA ARG A 6 -3.43 -5.85 -16.70
C ARG A 6 -2.08 -5.37 -16.20
N LEU A 7 -1.62 -5.94 -15.10
CA LEU A 7 -0.32 -5.66 -14.49
C LEU A 7 0.73 -6.68 -14.97
N ASN A 8 2.00 -6.27 -14.98
CA ASN A 8 3.11 -7.18 -15.26
C ASN A 8 3.56 -7.82 -13.94
N PRO A 9 3.56 -9.16 -13.80
CA PRO A 9 3.98 -9.83 -12.57
C PRO A 9 5.49 -9.71 -12.28
N ASP A 10 6.31 -9.44 -13.30
CA ASP A 10 7.78 -9.43 -13.20
C ASP A 10 8.38 -8.06 -12.84
N VAL A 11 7.53 -7.06 -12.57
CA VAL A 11 7.97 -5.73 -12.13
C VAL A 11 7.70 -5.51 -10.64
N PRO A 12 8.45 -4.61 -9.99
CA PRO A 12 8.12 -4.14 -8.65
C PRO A 12 6.71 -3.56 -8.56
N VAL A 13 6.11 -3.67 -7.37
CA VAL A 13 4.78 -3.15 -7.06
C VAL A 13 4.70 -1.63 -7.32
N TRP A 14 5.76 -0.87 -7.04
CA TRP A 14 5.78 0.57 -7.31
C TRP A 14 5.62 0.91 -8.81
N VAL A 15 6.16 0.09 -9.72
CA VAL A 15 6.00 0.29 -11.17
C VAL A 15 4.53 0.12 -11.57
N SER A 16 3.88 -0.91 -11.02
CA SER A 16 2.44 -1.14 -11.23
C SER A 16 1.60 0.01 -10.67
N LYS A 17 1.95 0.54 -9.49
CA LYS A 17 1.33 1.72 -8.89
C LYS A 17 1.46 2.95 -9.79
N GLN A 18 2.65 3.24 -10.33
CA GLN A 18 2.84 4.36 -11.26
C GLN A 18 1.94 4.22 -12.50
N ARG A 19 1.85 3.03 -13.10
CA ARG A 19 0.98 2.79 -14.26
C ARG A 19 -0.51 3.04 -13.96
N ILE A 20 -0.97 2.61 -12.78
CA ILE A 20 -2.33 2.88 -12.31
C ILE A 20 -2.55 4.39 -12.16
N LEU A 21 -1.61 5.10 -11.55
CA LEU A 21 -1.70 6.55 -11.34
C LEU A 21 -1.76 7.33 -12.65
N CYS A 22 -0.93 6.97 -13.64
CA CYS A 22 -1.01 7.53 -14.98
C CYS A 22 -2.38 7.28 -15.62
N THR A 23 -2.97 6.10 -15.40
CA THR A 23 -4.29 5.74 -15.96
C THR A 23 -5.46 6.45 -15.27
N LEU A 24 -5.33 6.77 -13.98
CA LEU A 24 -6.35 7.47 -13.19
C LEU A 24 -6.29 9.00 -13.35
N ASN A 25 -5.37 9.51 -14.18
CA ASN A 25 -5.33 10.87 -14.72
C ASN A 25 -5.35 11.99 -13.66
N HIS A 26 -4.37 12.02 -12.75
CA HIS A 26 -4.08 13.06 -11.73
C HIS A 26 -5.26 13.57 -10.87
N SER A 27 -6.44 12.95 -10.94
CA SER A 27 -7.64 13.36 -10.20
C SER A 27 -7.59 12.96 -8.71
N LEU A 28 -6.67 12.05 -8.35
CA LEU A 28 -6.49 11.60 -6.99
C LEU A 28 -5.65 12.60 -6.18
N LYS A 29 -6.22 13.14 -5.11
CA LYS A 29 -5.47 13.84 -4.06
C LYS A 29 -4.62 12.84 -3.27
N ASP A 30 -3.53 13.31 -2.66
CA ASP A 30 -2.67 12.50 -1.79
C ASP A 30 -2.20 11.18 -2.41
N VAL A 31 -1.77 11.25 -3.67
CA VAL A 31 -1.36 10.10 -4.51
C VAL A 31 -0.44 9.12 -3.78
N LEU A 32 0.48 9.61 -2.95
CA LEU A 32 1.46 8.81 -2.22
C LEU A 32 0.81 7.92 -1.13
N ASN A 33 -0.37 8.29 -0.64
CA ASN A 33 -1.11 7.54 0.37
C ASN A 33 -1.92 6.38 -0.23
N TYR A 34 -1.96 6.22 -1.55
CA TYR A 34 -2.57 5.06 -2.18
C TYR A 34 -1.57 3.91 -2.33
N GLY A 35 -2.08 2.67 -2.29
CA GLY A 35 -1.30 1.48 -2.56
C GLY A 35 -2.14 0.33 -3.11
N LEU A 36 -1.45 -0.67 -3.65
CA LEU A 36 -2.04 -1.94 -4.01
C LEU A 36 -2.35 -2.74 -2.75
N PHE A 37 -3.57 -3.26 -2.66
CA PHE A 37 -4.11 -4.00 -1.53
C PHE A 37 -4.57 -5.38 -2.00
N GLN A 38 -4.05 -6.41 -1.36
CA GLN A 38 -4.49 -7.79 -1.50
C GLN A 38 -5.67 -8.01 -0.55
N PRO A 39 -6.87 -8.35 -1.04
CA PRO A 39 -8.02 -8.63 -0.19
C PRO A 39 -7.81 -9.88 0.66
N ALA A 40 -8.56 -9.98 1.76
CA ALA A 40 -8.52 -11.14 2.64
C ALA A 40 -8.97 -12.40 1.89
N PHE A 41 -8.30 -13.52 2.13
CA PHE A 41 -8.61 -14.80 1.47
C PHE A 41 -8.16 -16.00 2.30
N ASN A 42 -8.99 -17.04 2.38
CA ASN A 42 -8.75 -18.27 3.16
C ASN A 42 -8.24 -17.99 4.58
N GLY A 43 -8.94 -17.13 5.31
CA GLY A 43 -8.57 -16.78 6.70
C GLY A 43 -7.33 -15.90 6.84
N ARG A 44 -6.65 -15.55 5.74
CA ARG A 44 -5.56 -14.56 5.74
C ARG A 44 -6.16 -13.15 5.67
N ALA A 45 -5.74 -12.29 6.59
CA ALA A 45 -6.12 -10.88 6.58
C ALA A 45 -5.60 -10.20 5.30
N GLY A 46 -6.38 -9.24 4.79
CA GLY A 46 -5.96 -8.41 3.66
C GLY A 46 -4.80 -7.49 4.05
N LYS A 47 -3.95 -7.16 3.08
CA LYS A 47 -2.73 -6.39 3.32
C LYS A 47 -2.37 -5.49 2.15
N PHE A 48 -1.67 -4.39 2.45
CA PHE A 48 -0.99 -3.63 1.41
C PHE A 48 0.27 -4.37 0.96
N LEU A 49 0.53 -4.32 -0.34
CA LEU A 49 1.76 -4.85 -0.93
C LEU A 49 2.93 -3.91 -0.61
N ASP A 50 4.10 -4.50 -0.45
CA ASP A 50 5.37 -3.80 -0.31
C ASP A 50 5.78 -3.26 -1.68
N GLU A 51 6.14 -1.99 -1.75
CA GLU A 51 6.39 -1.28 -3.01
C GLU A 51 7.68 -1.77 -3.69
N GLU A 52 8.66 -2.24 -2.92
CA GLU A 52 9.96 -2.71 -3.42
C GLU A 52 9.95 -4.17 -3.93
N ARG A 53 8.94 -4.95 -3.53
CA ARG A 53 8.84 -6.37 -3.92
C ARG A 53 8.24 -6.53 -5.32
N LEU A 54 8.55 -7.64 -5.98
CA LEU A 54 7.95 -7.98 -7.27
C LEU A 54 6.48 -8.37 -7.09
N LEU A 55 5.66 -8.02 -8.08
CA LEU A 55 4.23 -8.31 -8.02
C LEU A 55 3.93 -9.83 -7.92
N ARG A 56 4.73 -10.67 -8.58
CA ARG A 56 4.64 -12.14 -8.51
C ARG A 56 4.89 -12.73 -7.12
N GLU A 57 5.54 -12.00 -6.22
CA GLU A 57 5.76 -12.46 -4.83
C GLU A 57 4.47 -12.42 -3.99
N TYR A 58 3.40 -11.85 -4.54
CA TYR A 58 2.06 -11.84 -3.97
C TYR A 58 1.18 -12.81 -4.77
N PRO A 59 1.23 -14.13 -4.45
CA PRO A 59 0.44 -15.11 -5.16
C PRO A 59 -1.04 -14.74 -5.04
N LEU A 60 -1.66 -14.67 -6.20
CA LEU A 60 -3.07 -14.39 -6.36
C LEU A 60 -3.88 -15.68 -6.18
N ASN A 61 -5.14 -15.55 -5.77
CA ASN A 61 -5.96 -16.71 -5.43
C ASN A 61 -6.29 -17.51 -6.70
N PRO A 62 -5.93 -18.80 -6.78
CA PRO A 62 -6.22 -19.62 -7.96
C PRO A 62 -7.72 -19.94 -8.09
N ASP A 63 -8.46 -19.92 -6.97
CA ASP A 63 -9.89 -20.25 -6.94
C ASP A 63 -10.80 -19.08 -7.37
N THR A 64 -10.24 -17.87 -7.52
CA THR A 64 -11.01 -16.73 -8.05
C THR A 64 -10.95 -16.71 -9.58
N PRO A 65 -12.09 -16.63 -10.29
CA PRO A 65 -12.14 -16.66 -11.76
C PRO A 65 -11.25 -15.61 -12.41
N VAL A 66 -11.13 -14.44 -11.76
CA VAL A 66 -10.17 -13.40 -12.10
C VAL A 66 -9.56 -12.91 -10.79
N PRO A 67 -8.29 -13.22 -10.53
CA PRO A 67 -7.64 -12.66 -9.37
C PRO A 67 -7.45 -11.15 -9.52
N TYR A 68 -7.69 -10.40 -8.45
CA TYR A 68 -7.65 -8.94 -8.48
C TYR A 68 -6.93 -8.37 -7.26
N LEU A 69 -6.41 -7.14 -7.46
CA LEU A 69 -5.91 -6.28 -6.39
C LEU A 69 -6.78 -5.03 -6.33
N GLU A 70 -6.88 -4.45 -5.14
CA GLU A 70 -7.59 -3.20 -4.91
C GLU A 70 -6.59 -2.05 -4.87
N PHE A 71 -6.90 -0.91 -5.49
CA PHE A 71 -6.11 0.31 -5.34
C PHE A 71 -6.75 1.20 -4.27
N ARG A 72 -6.17 1.23 -3.07
CA ARG A 72 -6.81 1.77 -1.86
C ARG A 72 -5.98 2.83 -1.15
N TYR A 73 -6.66 3.78 -0.51
CA TYR A 73 -6.05 4.75 0.39
C TYR A 73 -5.59 4.06 1.68
N LYS A 74 -4.31 4.21 2.03
CA LYS A 74 -3.71 3.75 3.28
C LYS A 74 -4.16 4.70 4.39
N ARG A 75 -5.13 4.26 5.20
CA ARG A 75 -5.51 4.99 6.41
C ARG A 75 -4.47 4.73 7.48
N ARG A 76 -3.93 5.80 8.06
CA ARG A 76 -3.05 5.69 9.22
C ARG A 76 -3.87 5.17 10.40
N VAL A 77 -3.48 4.02 10.94
CA VAL A 77 -4.02 3.52 12.21
C VAL A 77 -3.11 4.07 13.29
N TYR A 78 -3.50 5.20 13.90
CA TYR A 78 -2.86 5.64 15.12
C TYR A 78 -3.45 4.82 16.27
N THR A 79 -2.71 3.82 16.75
CA THR A 79 -2.78 3.51 18.18
C THR A 79 -2.02 4.62 18.88
N GLN A 80 -2.71 5.71 19.22
CA GLN A 80 -2.19 6.62 20.25
C GLN A 80 -2.18 5.84 21.56
N THR A 81 -1.11 5.12 21.85
CA THR A 81 -0.64 5.11 23.24
C THR A 81 -0.47 6.58 23.59
N LEU A 82 -1.25 7.09 24.54
CA LEU A 82 -1.10 8.42 25.13
C LEU A 82 0.36 8.57 25.57
N LEU A 83 1.22 9.05 24.69
CA LEU A 83 2.59 9.37 25.00
C LEU A 83 2.51 10.71 25.74
N ASP A 84 2.55 10.62 27.07
CA ASP A 84 2.60 11.75 27.98
C ASP A 84 3.70 12.73 27.53
N ASP A 85 3.39 14.04 27.49
CA ASP A 85 4.26 15.11 26.97
C ASP A 85 5.68 15.08 27.58
N LYS A 86 5.82 14.48 28.76
CA LYS A 86 7.08 14.27 29.47
C LYS A 86 8.10 13.39 28.71
N GLN A 87 7.65 12.50 27.81
CA GLN A 87 8.54 11.64 27.03
C GLN A 87 9.13 12.36 25.79
N PHE A 88 8.43 13.37 25.24
CA PHE A 88 8.96 14.19 24.14
C PHE A 88 10.17 15.02 24.57
N ALA A 89 10.16 15.54 25.80
CA ALA A 89 11.27 16.33 26.34
C ALA A 89 12.61 15.55 26.40
N LYS A 90 12.56 14.22 26.35
CA LYS A 90 13.75 13.36 26.43
C LYS A 90 14.37 13.03 25.06
N LEU A 91 13.72 13.37 23.95
CA LEU A 91 14.22 13.09 22.60
C LEU A 91 14.81 14.34 21.91
N HIS A 92 15.58 15.14 22.64
CA HIS A 92 16.49 16.13 22.04
C HIS A 92 17.90 15.54 21.94
N THR A 93 18.13 14.61 21.01
CA THR A 93 19.51 14.25 20.65
C THR A 93 20.03 15.29 19.66
N LYS A 94 20.74 16.30 20.20
CA LYS A 94 21.67 17.12 19.42
C LYS A 94 22.78 16.21 18.90
N VAL A 95 22.77 15.86 17.62
CA VAL A 95 24.00 15.51 16.92
C VAL A 95 24.53 16.82 16.32
N ARG A 96 25.66 17.26 16.87
CA ARG A 96 26.46 18.39 16.37
C ARG A 96 27.14 17.97 15.06
N LEU A 97 27.29 18.94 14.14
CA LEU A 97 28.22 18.85 13.01
C LEU A 97 29.64 18.54 13.50
#